data_AF-A0AAW7YV53-F1
#
_entry.id   AF-A0AAW7YV53-F1
#
_cell.length_a   1.000
_cell.length_b   1.000
_cell.length_c   1.000
_cell.angle_alpha   90.00
_cell.angle_beta   90.00
_cell.angle_gamma   90.00
#
_symmetry.space_group_name_H-M   'P 1'
#
loop_
_entity.id
_entity.type
_entity.pdbx_description
1 polymer ?
#
loop_
_entity_poly.entity_id
_entity_poly.type
_entity_poly.pdbx_seq_one_letter_code
_entity_poly.pdbx_strand_id
1 'polypeptide(L)' 'QRVAASQLKSGDLIVILPGETVPADGQISFGESEFDESSLTGESLPIVKSIGDRVFAGTINHEQTVHLAVEAVSQNTFI' A
#
# COMPACT_ATOMS: atom_id res chain seq x y z
N GLN A 1 -5.12 15.07 6.15
CA GLN A 1 -6.13 14.62 7.14
C GLN A 1 -5.98 13.13 7.32
N ARG A 2 -5.94 12.60 8.54
CA ARG A 2 -5.91 11.15 8.78
C ARG A 2 -7.36 10.63 8.81
N VAL A 3 -7.65 9.63 7.99
CA VAL A 3 -8.97 8.96 7.94
C VAL A 3 -8.77 7.47 8.20
N ALA A 4 -9.82 6.79 8.66
CA ALA A 4 -9.75 5.34 8.84
C ALA A 4 -9.63 4.64 7.48
N ALA A 5 -8.91 3.52 7.42
CA ALA A 5 -8.79 2.70 6.21
C ALA A 5 -10.17 2.30 5.64
N SER A 6 -11.16 2.07 6.51
CA SER A 6 -12.55 1.75 6.16
C SER A 6 -13.31 2.90 5.48
N GLN A 7 -12.77 4.13 5.51
CA GLN A 7 -13.36 5.29 4.87
C GLN A 7 -12.72 5.63 3.51
N LEU A 8 -11.64 4.91 3.15
CA LEU A 8 -11.02 5.07 1.84
C LEU A 8 -12.00 4.68 0.73
N LYS A 9 -11.87 5.33 -0.42
CA LYS A 9 -12.63 5.05 -1.63
C LYS A 9 -11.69 4.87 -2.80
N SER A 10 -12.12 4.09 -3.78
CA SER A 10 -11.44 4.01 -5.07
C SER A 10 -11.30 5.41 -5.67
N GLY A 11 -10.10 5.73 -6.14
CA GLY A 11 -9.72 7.06 -6.64
C GLY A 11 -9.09 7.99 -5.60
N ASP A 12 -9.09 7.63 -4.31
CA ASP A 12 -8.38 8.40 -3.29
C ASP A 12 -6.85 8.31 -3.51
N LEU A 13 -6.16 9.42 -3.25
CA LEU A 13 -4.71 9.46 -3.19
C LEU A 13 -4.28 9.48 -1.72
N ILE A 14 -3.56 8.45 -1.29
CA ILE A 14 -3.06 8.32 0.07
C ILE A 14 -1.53 8.33 0.08
N VAL A 15 -0.97 8.76 1.21
CA VAL A 15 0.47 8.75 1.45
C VAL A 15 0.78 7.60 2.40
N ILE A 16 1.72 6.74 2.02
CA ILE A 16 2.23 5.65 2.84
C ILE A 16 3.63 6.02 3.30
N LEU A 17 3.84 6.10 4.61
CA LEU A 17 5.14 6.40 5.18
C LEU A 17 6.02 5.14 5.30
N PRO A 18 7.35 5.28 5.43
CA PRO A 18 8.23 4.16 5.75
C PRO A 18 7.82 3.50 7.07
N GLY A 19 7.77 2.18 7.08
CA GLY A 19 7.28 1.34 8.17
C GLY A 19 5.76 1.20 8.28
N GLU A 20 4.98 1.88 7.43
CA GLU A 20 3.51 1.75 7.47
C GLU A 20 3.01 0.60 6.58
N THR A 21 1.94 -0.04 7.05
CA THR A 21 1.20 -1.04 6.30
C THR A 21 0.26 -0.38 5.30
N VAL A 22 0.21 -0.93 4.11
CA VAL A 22 -0.67 -0.47 3.04
C VAL A 22 -2.12 -0.82 3.39
N PRO A 23 -3.02 0.16 3.50
CA PRO A 23 -4.40 -0.06 3.97
C PRO A 23 -5.36 -0.52 2.87
N ALA A 24 -5.01 -0.39 1.59
CA ALA A 24 -5.87 -0.68 0.45
C ALA A 24 -5.05 -1.05 -0.78
N ASP A 25 -5.64 -1.81 -1.70
CA ASP A 25 -5.02 -2.18 -2.97
C ASP A 25 -5.00 -0.97 -3.90
N GLY A 26 -3.87 -0.76 -4.57
CA GLY A 26 -3.71 0.40 -5.42
C GLY A 26 -2.46 0.38 -6.28
N GLN A 27 -2.22 1.51 -6.93
CA GLN A 27 -1.08 1.73 -7.81
C GLN A 27 -0.24 2.91 -7.32
N ILE A 28 1.07 2.81 -7.37
CA ILE A 28 1.96 3.91 -7.00
C ILE A 28 1.78 5.04 -8.02
N SER A 29 1.37 6.19 -7.51
CA SER A 29 1.20 7.43 -8.28
C SER A 29 2.43 8.34 -8.20
N PHE A 30 3.24 8.20 -7.14
CA PHE A 30 4.48 8.97 -6.95
C PHE A 30 5.43 8.27 -5.97
N GLY A 31 6.73 8.37 -6.23
CA GLY A 31 7.78 7.77 -5.41
C GLY A 31 8.17 6.36 -5.85
N GLU A 32 9.16 5.81 -5.16
CA GLU A 32 9.68 4.45 -5.33
C GLU A 32 10.09 3.96 -3.94
N SER A 33 9.75 2.71 -3.59
CA SER A 33 10.13 2.11 -2.31
C SER A 33 10.15 0.58 -2.37
N GLU A 34 10.71 -0.03 -1.34
CA GLU A 34 10.68 -1.46 -1.09
C GLU A 34 9.43 -1.84 -0.31
N PHE A 35 8.70 -2.83 -0.81
CA PHE A 35 7.52 -3.39 -0.16
C PHE A 35 7.74 -4.84 0.23
N ASP A 36 7.44 -5.15 1.48
CA ASP A 36 7.42 -6.51 1.99
C ASP A 36 6.04 -7.13 1.72
N GLU A 37 6.01 -8.05 0.75
CA GLU A 37 4.84 -8.86 0.41
C GLU A 37 4.91 -10.26 1.04
N SER A 38 5.79 -10.50 2.03
CA SER A 38 5.91 -11.80 2.70
C SER A 38 4.62 -12.24 3.38
N SER A 39 3.80 -11.28 3.82
CA SER A 39 2.46 -11.51 4.36
C SER A 39 1.48 -12.10 3.33
N LEU A 40 1.75 -11.93 2.03
CA LEU A 40 0.91 -12.37 0.92
C LEU A 40 1.49 -13.59 0.20
N THR A 41 2.79 -13.59 -0.13
CA THR A 41 3.42 -14.62 -0.97
C THR A 41 4.28 -15.61 -0.18
N GLY A 42 4.66 -15.27 1.06
CA GLY A 42 5.62 -16.04 1.85
C GLY A 42 7.09 -15.86 1.42
N GLU A 43 7.37 -15.01 0.44
CA GLU A 43 8.73 -14.65 0.05
C GLU A 43 9.26 -13.54 0.95
N SER A 44 10.40 -13.77 1.61
CA SER A 44 10.93 -12.85 2.63
C SER A 44 11.74 -11.67 2.08
N LEU A 45 11.87 -11.52 0.75
CA LEU A 45 12.66 -10.44 0.16
C LEU A 45 11.74 -9.28 -0.24
N PRO A 46 12.00 -8.06 0.24
CA PRO A 46 11.28 -6.87 -0.20
C PRO A 46 11.39 -6.70 -1.72
N ILE A 47 10.29 -6.27 -2.34
CA ILE A 47 10.21 -6.02 -3.78
C ILE A 47 10.21 -4.50 -3.99
N VAL A 48 11.11 -4.01 -4.83
CA VAL A 48 11.12 -2.60 -5.25
C VAL A 48 9.92 -2.34 -6.14
N LYS A 49 9.14 -1.31 -5.79
CA LYS A 49 7.96 -0.86 -6.54
C LYS A 49 8.11 0.63 -6.83
N SER A 50 7.77 1.01 -8.04
CA SER A 50 7.90 2.36 -8.59
C SER A 50 6.56 2.85 -9.16
N ILE A 51 6.53 4.08 -9.67
CA ILE A 51 5.32 4.67 -10.26
C ILE A 51 4.74 3.75 -11.35
N GLY A 52 3.46 3.42 -11.21
CA GLY A 52 2.77 2.50 -12.11
C GLY A 52 2.76 1.05 -11.62
N ASP A 53 3.52 0.70 -10.59
CA ASP A 53 3.46 -0.64 -9.99
C ASP A 53 2.27 -0.77 -9.03
N ARG A 54 1.69 -1.97 -9.01
CA ARG A 54 0.62 -2.32 -8.07
C ARG A 54 1.17 -2.71 -6.71
N VAL A 55 0.47 -2.27 -5.68
CA VAL A 55 0.76 -2.56 -4.28
C VAL A 55 -0.52 -3.08 -3.63
N PHE A 56 -0.38 -4.10 -2.80
CA PHE A 56 -1.50 -4.79 -2.18
C PHE A 56 -1.69 -4.36 -0.73
N ALA A 57 -2.94 -4.40 -0.26
CA ALA A 57 -3.28 -4.20 1.13
C ALA A 57 -2.58 -5.26 2.01
N GLY A 58 -2.06 -4.83 3.16
CA GLY A 58 -1.34 -5.71 4.09
C GLY A 58 0.16 -5.86 3.82
N THR A 59 0.67 -5.27 2.74
CA THR A 59 2.12 -5.14 2.50
C THR A 59 2.70 -4.02 3.35
N ILE A 60 3.99 -4.07 3.66
CA ILE A 60 4.67 -3.05 4.48
C ILE A 60 5.63 -2.26 3.60
N ASN A 61 5.55 -0.94 3.66
CA ASN A 61 6.51 -0.06 3.01
C ASN A 61 7.76 0.09 3.90
N HIS A 62 8.99 -0.07 3.37
CA HIS A 62 10.21 -0.06 4.18
C HIS A 62 11.01 1.24 4.17
N GLU A 63 11.29 1.79 2.99
CA GLU A 63 12.39 2.75 2.81
C GLU A 63 11.92 4.21 2.63
N GLN A 64 11.05 4.44 1.64
CA GLN A 64 10.70 5.78 1.15
C GLN A 64 9.20 6.05 1.29
N THR A 65 8.83 7.31 1.42
CA THR A 65 7.41 7.70 1.36
C THR A 65 6.91 7.59 -0.08
N VAL A 66 5.73 7.01 -0.25
CA VAL A 66 5.10 6.78 -1.56
C VAL A 66 3.65 7.24 -1.56
N HIS A 67 3.17 7.70 -2.70
CA HIS A 67 1.77 8.06 -2.89
C HIS A 67 1.07 6.95 -3.66
N LEU A 68 -0.01 6.43 -3.10
CA LEU A 68 -0.80 5.37 -3.67
C LEU A 68 -2.14 5.92 -4.16
N ALA A 69 -2.50 5.61 -5.40
CA ALA A 69 -3.85 5.75 -5.91
C ALA A 69 -4.63 4.48 -5.56
N VAL A 70 -5.65 4.63 -4.72
CA VAL A 70 -6.50 3.52 -4.27
C VAL A 70 -7.31 3.01 -5.46
N GLU A 71 -7.09 1.76 -5.86
CA GLU A 71 -7.90 1.09 -6.89
C GLU A 71 -9.06 0.34 -6.25
N ALA A 72 -8.78 -0.42 -5.19
CA ALA A 72 -9.77 -1.19 -4.46
C ALA A 72 -9.52 -1.11 -2.96
N VAL A 73 -10.59 -0.83 -2.22
CA VAL A 73 -10.56 -0.85 -0.77
C VAL A 73 -10.88 -2.28 -0.38
N SER A 74 -9.89 -3.04 0.11
CA SER A 74 -10.14 -4.39 0.62
C SER A 74 -11.10 -4.29 1.81
N GLN A 75 -12.39 -4.56 1.58
CA GLN A 75 -13.46 -4.45 2.58
C GLN A 75 -13.49 -5.61 3.58
N ASN A 76 -12.47 -6.46 3.61
CA ASN A 76 -12.50 -7.68 4.40
C ASN A 76 -11.46 -7.65 5.51
N THR A 77 -11.83 -7.03 6.63
CA THR A 77 -11.33 -7.45 7.93
C THR A 77 -12.54 -7.76 8.80
N PHE A 78 -12.94 -9.04 8.80
CA PHE A 78 -13.70 -9.60 9.90
C PHE A 78 -12.82 -9.51 11.15
N ILE A 79 -13.24 -8.72 12.13
CA ILE A 79 -12.92 -8.91 13.55
C ILE A 79 -14.21 -8.80 14.36
#